data_AF-A0A937VZ74-F1
#
_entry.id   AF-A0A937VZ74-F1
#
_cell.length_a   1.000
_cell.length_b   1.000
_cell.length_c   1.000
_cell.angle_alpha   90.00
_cell.angle_beta   90.00
_cell.angle_gamma   90.00
#
_symmetry.space_group_name_H-M   'P 1'
#
loop_
_entity.id
_entity.type
_entity.pdbx_description
1 polymer ?
#
loop_
_entity_poly.entity_id
_entity_poly.type
_entity_poly.pdbx_seq_one_letter_code
_entity_poly.pdbx_strand_id
1 'polypeptide(L)'
;MSRWILGISATGCMVCLLLLALCAPRLAQADAQASKGRDKAEKLSSEERAWLDKASKALRALPPEEQQRIRKNLRRWSQLPEEKRTQLRERWRTWQQLPTEQRQRLTQRYEVFQHLSAEERQRFRETLRRLSPEERQRLRETWRQASQEERQRMLKELQP
;
A
#
# COMPACT_ATOMS: atom_id res chain seq x y z
N MET A 1 -16.51 74.66 -34.65
CA MET A 1 -16.23 73.24 -34.34
C MET A 1 -14.83 73.15 -33.79
N SER A 2 -14.65 73.45 -32.50
CA SER A 2 -13.38 73.43 -31.74
C SER A 2 -13.62 74.06 -30.36
N ARG A 3 -12.81 73.64 -29.38
CA ARG A 3 -12.68 74.08 -27.98
C ARG A 3 -13.69 73.36 -27.08
N TRP A 4 -13.28 72.75 -25.97
CA TRP A 4 -12.70 73.41 -24.79
C TRP A 4 -11.63 72.58 -24.05
N ILE A 5 -10.67 73.31 -23.46
CA ILE A 5 -9.73 72.90 -22.41
C ILE A 5 -10.28 73.40 -21.05
N LEU A 6 -9.79 72.80 -19.96
CA LEU A 6 -9.96 73.07 -18.50
C LEU A 6 -11.22 72.46 -17.86
N GLY A 7 -11.18 71.84 -16.67
CA GLY A 7 -10.13 71.61 -15.69
C GLY A 7 -10.74 71.03 -14.40
N ILE A 8 -10.00 70.14 -13.73
CA ILE A 8 -9.93 69.82 -12.28
C ILE A 8 -11.24 69.84 -11.46
N SER A 9 -11.59 68.70 -10.83
CA SER A 9 -11.92 68.60 -9.39
C SER A 9 -12.04 67.13 -8.96
N ALA A 10 -11.34 66.79 -7.89
CA ALA A 10 -11.29 65.47 -7.29
C ALA A 10 -12.52 65.18 -6.42
N THR A 11 -13.12 64.01 -6.62
CA THR A 11 -13.86 63.21 -5.63
C THR A 11 -13.94 61.82 -6.26
N GLY A 12 -13.09 60.87 -5.89
CA GLY A 12 -13.11 60.24 -4.58
C GLY A 12 -13.84 58.91 -4.70
N CYS A 13 -13.16 57.81 -4.35
CA CYS A 13 -13.76 56.54 -3.93
C CYS A 13 -14.32 55.51 -4.93
N MET A 14 -14.25 55.65 -6.26
CA MET A 14 -14.87 54.64 -7.14
C MET A 14 -13.94 53.87 -8.08
N VAL A 15 -12.64 53.72 -7.74
CA VAL A 15 -11.73 52.84 -8.49
C VAL A 15 -11.00 51.80 -7.60
N CYS A 16 -11.10 51.89 -6.27
CA CYS A 16 -10.53 50.90 -5.34
C CYS A 16 -11.55 49.90 -4.73
N LEU A 17 -12.83 49.96 -5.08
CA LEU A 17 -13.86 49.04 -4.55
C LEU A 17 -14.47 48.08 -5.59
N LEU A 18 -13.88 47.97 -6.79
CA LEU A 18 -14.33 47.02 -7.82
C LEU A 18 -13.19 46.13 -8.39
N LEU A 19 -12.06 46.04 -7.69
CA LEU A 19 -10.97 45.08 -7.96
C LEU A 19 -10.43 44.42 -6.67
N LEU A 20 -11.31 44.18 -5.70
CA LEU A 20 -11.03 43.32 -4.52
C LEU A 20 -12.12 42.24 -4.33
N ALA A 21 -12.70 41.75 -5.43
CA ALA A 21 -13.69 40.65 -5.42
C ALA A 21 -13.29 39.45 -6.30
N LEU A 22 -12.00 39.31 -6.61
CA LEU A 22 -11.43 38.14 -7.29
C LEU A 22 -10.31 37.50 -6.45
N CYS A 23 -10.53 37.35 -5.15
CA CYS A 23 -9.75 36.42 -4.33
C CYS A 23 -10.61 35.67 -3.29
N ALA A 24 -11.93 35.65 -3.46
CA ALA A 24 -12.85 35.03 -2.52
C ALA A 24 -13.31 33.57 -2.81
N PRO A 25 -12.89 32.83 -3.86
CA PRO A 25 -13.21 31.40 -3.91
C PRO A 25 -12.13 30.49 -3.32
N ARG A 26 -10.96 31.01 -2.90
CA ARG A 26 -9.85 30.13 -2.43
C ARG A 26 -9.89 29.77 -0.94
N LEU A 27 -10.57 30.54 -0.10
CA LEU A 27 -10.80 30.18 1.31
C LEU A 27 -11.99 29.21 1.45
N ALA A 28 -13.06 29.40 0.66
CA ALA A 28 -14.22 28.51 0.68
C ALA A 28 -13.90 27.07 0.18
N GLN A 29 -13.00 26.92 -0.80
CA GLN A 29 -12.52 25.61 -1.23
C GLN A 29 -11.57 24.94 -0.22
N ALA A 30 -10.83 25.72 0.59
CA ALA A 30 -10.01 25.17 1.66
C ALA A 30 -10.89 24.63 2.81
N ASP A 31 -11.95 25.35 3.18
CA ASP A 31 -12.91 24.93 4.20
C ASP A 31 -13.77 23.74 3.76
N ALA A 32 -14.19 23.67 2.49
CA ALA A 32 -14.93 22.54 1.94
C ALA A 32 -14.09 21.24 1.88
N GLN A 33 -12.77 21.36 1.68
CA GLN A 33 -11.85 20.21 1.69
C GLN A 33 -11.48 19.80 3.12
N ALA A 34 -11.40 20.75 4.05
CA ALA A 34 -11.17 20.52 5.47
C ALA A 34 -12.40 19.96 6.22
N SER A 35 -13.62 20.35 5.84
CA SER A 35 -14.87 19.79 6.37
C SER A 35 -15.06 18.34 5.93
N LYS A 36 -14.83 18.03 4.65
CA LYS A 36 -14.89 16.66 4.12
C LYS A 36 -13.89 15.70 4.76
N GLY A 37 -12.77 16.22 5.28
CA GLY A 37 -11.80 15.49 6.10
C GLY A 37 -12.27 15.28 7.55
N ARG A 38 -12.89 16.31 8.16
CA ARG A 38 -13.49 16.25 9.50
C ARG A 38 -14.67 15.27 9.56
N ASP A 39 -15.58 15.32 8.59
CA ASP A 39 -16.76 14.45 8.54
C ASP A 39 -16.38 12.96 8.39
N LYS A 40 -15.26 12.66 7.73
CA LYS A 40 -14.71 11.30 7.64
C LYS A 40 -14.01 10.87 8.92
N ALA A 41 -13.30 11.78 9.59
CA ALA A 41 -12.67 11.52 10.88
C ALA A 41 -13.71 11.30 11.99
N GLU A 42 -14.83 12.03 11.93
CA GLU A 42 -15.96 11.89 12.83
C GLU A 42 -16.71 10.57 12.65
N LYS A 43 -16.74 10.03 11.43
CA LYS A 43 -17.31 8.71 11.10
C LYS A 43 -16.48 7.50 11.56
N LEU A 44 -15.21 7.68 11.92
CA LEU A 44 -14.43 6.60 12.54
C LEU A 44 -14.90 6.40 13.98
N SER A 45 -15.18 5.16 14.39
CA SER A 45 -15.56 4.87 15.77
C SER A 45 -14.42 5.23 16.74
N SER A 46 -14.74 5.46 18.02
CA SER A 46 -13.72 5.70 19.05
C SER A 46 -12.70 4.56 19.12
N GLU A 47 -13.14 3.31 18.92
CA GLU A 47 -12.30 2.12 18.86
C GLU A 47 -11.35 2.12 17.65
N GLU A 48 -11.86 2.47 16.46
CA GLU A 48 -11.05 2.56 15.24
C GLU A 48 -9.96 3.63 15.37
N ARG A 49 -10.28 4.78 15.98
CA ARG A 49 -9.31 5.85 16.24
C ARG A 49 -8.23 5.39 17.23
N ALA A 50 -8.62 4.69 18.30
CA ALA A 50 -7.67 4.15 19.28
C ALA A 50 -6.72 3.11 18.64
N TRP A 51 -7.25 2.24 17.77
CA TRP A 51 -6.43 1.28 17.02
C TRP A 51 -5.44 1.98 16.07
N LEU A 52 -5.89 3.00 15.33
CA LEU A 52 -5.04 3.78 14.42
C LEU A 52 -3.91 4.51 15.16
N ASP A 53 -4.18 5.06 16.35
CA ASP A 53 -3.15 5.67 17.18
C ASP A 53 -2.09 4.64 17.62
N LYS A 54 -2.53 3.48 18.11
CA LYS A 54 -1.64 2.38 18.50
C LYS A 54 -0.79 1.90 17.31
N ALA A 55 -1.40 1.70 16.15
CA ALA A 55 -0.70 1.29 14.93
C ALA A 55 0.31 2.35 14.46
N SER A 56 -0.04 3.64 14.55
CA SER A 56 0.84 4.75 14.22
C SER A 56 2.05 4.84 15.15
N LYS A 57 1.84 4.64 16.46
CA LYS A 57 2.94 4.56 17.44
C LYS A 57 3.85 3.37 17.17
N ALA A 58 3.28 2.19 16.91
CA ALA A 58 4.04 1.00 16.57
C ALA A 58 4.88 1.19 15.30
N LEU A 59 4.31 1.79 14.25
CA LEU A 59 5.04 2.10 13.02
C LEU A 59 6.21 3.05 13.27
N ARG A 60 6.01 4.12 14.06
CA ARG A 60 7.08 5.08 14.39
C ARG A 60 8.22 4.49 15.21
N ALA A 61 7.95 3.42 15.96
CA ALA A 61 8.96 2.71 16.75
C ALA A 61 9.83 1.74 15.92
N LEU A 62 9.45 1.43 14.68
CA LEU A 62 10.24 0.56 13.80
C LEU A 62 11.46 1.28 13.20
N PRO A 63 12.52 0.55 12.81
CA PRO A 63 13.63 1.12 12.04
C PRO A 63 13.16 1.82 10.74
N PRO A 64 13.87 2.86 10.27
CA PRO A 64 13.47 3.63 9.09
C PRO A 64 13.20 2.78 7.84
N GLU A 65 14.01 1.75 7.61
CA GLU A 65 13.89 0.83 6.48
C GLU A 65 12.57 0.06 6.52
N GLU A 66 12.18 -0.40 7.71
CA GLU A 66 10.92 -1.10 7.96
C GLU A 66 9.71 -0.19 7.79
N GLN A 67 9.81 1.06 8.28
CA GLN A 67 8.78 2.06 8.06
C GLN A 67 8.55 2.30 6.56
N GLN A 68 9.62 2.43 5.78
CA GLN A 68 9.54 2.62 4.34
C GLN A 68 8.93 1.40 3.64
N ARG A 69 9.31 0.18 4.06
CA ARG A 69 8.73 -1.07 3.54
C ARG A 69 7.22 -1.12 3.76
N ILE A 70 6.76 -0.80 4.96
CA ILE A 70 5.32 -0.76 5.31
C ILE A 70 4.60 0.31 4.48
N ARG A 71 5.14 1.54 4.39
CA ARG A 71 4.55 2.62 3.58
C ARG A 71 4.42 2.24 2.11
N LYS A 72 5.43 1.58 1.54
CA LYS A 72 5.40 1.07 0.15
C LYS A 72 4.31 0.02 -0.03
N ASN A 73 4.18 -0.91 0.90
CA ASN A 73 3.15 -1.95 0.87
C ASN A 73 1.74 -1.35 1.00
N LEU A 74 1.54 -0.38 1.89
CA LEU A 74 0.27 0.34 2.03
C LEU A 74 -0.11 1.09 0.76
N ARG A 75 0.85 1.76 0.11
CA ARG A 75 0.63 2.42 -1.18
C ARG A 75 0.16 1.41 -2.23
N ARG A 76 0.84 0.27 -2.37
CA ARG A 76 0.41 -0.82 -3.27
C ARG A 76 -0.99 -1.31 -2.94
N TRP A 77 -1.29 -1.54 -1.67
CA TRP A 77 -2.61 -1.99 -1.21
C TRP A 77 -3.72 -1.02 -1.60
N SER A 78 -3.51 0.29 -1.39
CA SER A 78 -4.47 1.34 -1.74
C SER A 78 -4.78 1.41 -3.24
N GLN A 79 -3.83 0.99 -4.08
CA GLN A 79 -3.96 0.95 -5.54
C GLN A 79 -4.62 -0.35 -6.06
N LEU A 80 -4.78 -1.37 -5.21
CA LEU A 80 -5.45 -2.60 -5.62
C LEU A 80 -6.93 -2.34 -5.91
N PRO A 81 -7.52 -2.94 -6.97
CA PRO A 81 -8.96 -2.98 -7.17
C PRO A 81 -9.66 -3.65 -5.98
N GLU A 82 -10.91 -3.25 -5.70
CA GLU A 82 -11.64 -3.77 -4.53
C GLU A 82 -11.79 -5.29 -4.56
N GLU A 83 -12.05 -5.86 -5.75
CA GLU A 83 -12.09 -7.30 -5.97
C GLU A 83 -10.81 -8.01 -5.51
N LYS A 84 -9.64 -7.43 -5.81
CA LYS A 84 -8.35 -7.97 -5.36
C LYS A 84 -8.17 -7.83 -3.85
N ARG A 85 -8.64 -6.73 -3.26
CA ARG A 85 -8.59 -6.57 -1.80
C ARG A 85 -9.48 -7.60 -1.10
N THR A 86 -10.68 -7.88 -1.62
CA THR A 86 -11.57 -8.94 -1.11
C THR A 86 -10.90 -10.30 -1.14
N GLN A 87 -10.37 -10.70 -2.30
CA GLN A 87 -9.64 -11.97 -2.44
C GLN A 87 -8.49 -12.10 -1.44
N LEU A 88 -7.73 -11.02 -1.21
CA LEU A 88 -6.63 -11.04 -0.25
C LEU A 88 -7.13 -11.10 1.21
N ARG A 89 -8.22 -10.41 1.56
CA ARG A 89 -8.83 -10.50 2.90
C ARG A 89 -9.33 -11.92 3.18
N GLU A 90 -9.95 -12.58 2.21
CA GLU A 90 -10.39 -13.97 2.36
C GLU A 90 -9.22 -14.93 2.57
N ARG A 91 -8.18 -14.83 1.73
CA ARG A 91 -6.96 -15.62 1.90
C ARG A 91 -6.33 -15.41 3.28
N TRP A 92 -6.34 -14.17 3.77
CA TRP A 92 -5.85 -13.86 5.11
C TRP A 92 -6.69 -14.52 6.21
N ARG A 93 -8.03 -14.51 6.09
CA ARG A 93 -8.91 -15.21 7.03
C ARG A 93 -8.64 -16.72 7.02
N THR A 94 -8.53 -17.32 5.84
CA THR A 94 -8.17 -18.75 5.72
C THR A 94 -6.82 -19.03 6.39
N TRP A 95 -5.82 -18.17 6.15
CA TRP A 95 -4.51 -18.30 6.80
C TRP A 95 -4.59 -18.25 8.33
N GLN A 96 -5.39 -17.33 8.88
CA GLN A 96 -5.57 -17.21 10.33
C GLN A 96 -6.23 -18.44 10.96
N GLN A 97 -7.05 -19.16 10.21
CA GLN A 97 -7.73 -20.39 10.65
C GLN A 97 -6.85 -21.64 10.54
N LEU A 98 -5.70 -21.57 9.86
CA LEU A 98 -4.81 -22.73 9.74
C LEU A 98 -4.24 -23.13 11.11
N PRO A 99 -4.16 -24.44 11.42
CA PRO A 99 -3.44 -24.94 12.58
C PRO A 99 -2.01 -24.41 12.63
N THR A 100 -1.49 -24.14 13.82
CA THR A 100 -0.15 -23.56 14.01
C THR A 100 0.94 -24.34 13.29
N GLU A 101 0.88 -25.67 13.33
CA GLU A 101 1.84 -26.53 12.62
C GLU A 101 1.77 -26.34 11.10
N GLN A 102 0.57 -26.21 10.53
CA GLN A 102 0.42 -25.95 9.10
C GLN A 102 0.95 -24.56 8.72
N ARG A 103 0.68 -23.54 9.54
CA ARG A 103 1.23 -22.18 9.34
C ARG A 103 2.75 -22.19 9.39
N GLN A 104 3.35 -22.90 10.33
CA GLN A 104 4.81 -23.04 10.42
C GLN A 104 5.38 -23.71 9.18
N ARG A 105 4.80 -24.83 8.73
CA ARG A 105 5.23 -25.52 7.50
C ARG A 105 5.17 -24.61 6.27
N LEU A 106 4.11 -23.80 6.13
CA LEU A 106 3.98 -22.86 5.01
C LEU A 106 4.96 -21.69 5.11
N THR A 107 5.20 -21.18 6.33
CA THR A 107 6.15 -20.10 6.58
C THR A 107 7.58 -20.54 6.24
N GLN A 108 8.00 -21.72 6.70
CA GLN A 108 9.32 -22.28 6.36
C GLN A 108 9.51 -22.47 4.85
N ARG A 109 8.49 -22.96 4.14
CA ARG A 109 8.53 -23.09 2.67
C ARG A 109 8.68 -21.72 2.00
N TYR A 110 8.01 -20.72 2.53
CA TYR A 110 8.06 -19.36 2.01
C TYR A 110 9.41 -18.70 2.26
N GLU A 111 10.02 -18.89 3.43
CA GLU A 111 11.35 -18.38 3.75
C GLU A 111 12.40 -18.90 2.78
N VAL A 112 12.45 -20.21 2.55
CA VAL A 112 13.39 -20.81 1.58
C VAL A 112 13.20 -20.19 0.18
N PHE A 113 11.96 -19.96 -0.24
CA PHE A 113 11.66 -19.34 -1.53
C PHE A 113 11.99 -17.84 -1.59
N GLN A 114 11.90 -17.12 -0.47
CA GLN A 114 12.22 -15.69 -0.42
C GLN A 114 13.70 -15.41 -0.69
N HIS A 115 14.60 -16.32 -0.35
CA HIS A 115 16.04 -16.18 -0.58
C HIS A 115 16.43 -16.24 -2.06
N LEU A 116 15.52 -16.70 -2.93
CA LEU A 116 15.75 -16.72 -4.36
C LEU A 116 15.57 -15.33 -4.99
N SER A 117 16.50 -14.95 -5.86
CA SER A 117 16.38 -13.86 -6.83
C SER A 117 15.21 -14.08 -7.80
N ALA A 118 14.84 -13.05 -8.56
CA ALA A 118 13.74 -13.16 -9.52
C ALA A 118 14.06 -14.18 -10.62
N GLU A 119 15.31 -14.21 -11.06
CA GLU A 119 15.87 -15.11 -12.07
C GLU A 119 15.87 -16.55 -11.56
N GLU A 120 16.36 -16.79 -10.34
CA GLU A 120 16.35 -18.12 -9.72
C GLU A 120 14.93 -18.65 -9.52
N ARG A 121 13.98 -17.79 -9.12
CA ARG A 121 12.56 -18.17 -9.03
C ARG A 121 11.97 -18.52 -10.39
N GLN A 122 12.40 -17.84 -11.45
CA GLN A 122 11.95 -18.14 -12.80
C GLN A 122 12.48 -19.49 -13.26
N ARG A 123 13.78 -19.74 -13.10
CA ARG A 123 14.41 -21.04 -13.42
C ARG A 123 13.78 -22.18 -12.66
N PHE A 124 13.57 -22.01 -11.35
CA PHE A 124 12.89 -23.01 -10.53
C PHE A 124 11.48 -23.34 -11.06
N ARG A 125 10.69 -22.32 -11.45
CA ARG A 125 9.37 -22.53 -12.06
C ARG A 125 9.46 -23.27 -13.40
N GLU A 126 10.49 -23.01 -14.20
CA GLU A 126 10.72 -23.69 -15.47
C GLU A 126 11.14 -25.15 -15.28
N THR A 127 12.07 -25.43 -14.35
CA THR A 127 12.45 -26.80 -13.97
C THR A 127 11.21 -27.58 -13.54
N LEU A 128 10.39 -27.03 -12.63
CA LEU A 128 9.15 -27.67 -12.18
C LEU A 128 8.14 -27.96 -13.30
N ARG A 129 8.10 -27.12 -14.35
CA ARG A 129 7.21 -27.33 -15.51
C ARG A 129 7.68 -28.48 -16.39
N ARG A 130 8.99 -28.75 -16.44
CA ARG A 130 9.60 -29.83 -17.21
C ARG A 130 9.46 -31.19 -16.53
N LEU A 131 9.38 -31.22 -15.19
CA LEU A 131 9.18 -32.46 -14.44
C LEU A 131 7.83 -33.11 -14.77
N SER A 132 7.82 -34.45 -14.83
CA SER A 132 6.60 -35.25 -14.95
C SER A 132 5.70 -35.08 -13.72
N PRO A 133 4.40 -35.42 -13.82
CA PRO A 133 3.50 -35.44 -12.65
C PRO A 133 4.05 -36.28 -11.48
N GLU A 134 4.65 -37.43 -11.78
CA GLU A 134 5.21 -38.38 -10.81
C GLU A 134 6.48 -37.81 -10.16
N GLU A 135 7.38 -37.21 -10.94
CA GLU A 135 8.58 -36.54 -10.41
C GLU A 135 8.21 -35.37 -9.51
N ARG A 136 7.21 -34.57 -9.91
CA ARG A 136 6.68 -33.49 -9.06
C ARG A 136 6.07 -34.02 -7.77
N GLN A 137 5.41 -35.18 -7.82
CA GLN A 137 4.85 -35.79 -6.63
C GLN A 137 5.93 -36.26 -5.66
N ARG A 138 6.94 -36.98 -6.16
CA ARG A 138 8.11 -37.39 -5.38
C ARG A 138 8.80 -36.19 -4.75
N LEU A 139 9.07 -35.15 -5.54
CA LEU A 139 9.66 -33.91 -5.04
C LEU A 139 8.83 -33.28 -3.91
N ARG A 140 7.49 -33.25 -4.03
CA ARG A 140 6.61 -32.74 -2.96
C ARG A 140 6.69 -33.58 -1.69
N GLU A 141 6.77 -34.90 -1.82
CA GLU A 141 6.88 -35.83 -0.70
C GLU A 141 8.23 -35.68 0.01
N THR A 142 9.33 -35.65 -0.74
CA THR A 142 10.68 -35.38 -0.21
C THR A 142 10.73 -34.02 0.47
N TRP A 143 10.20 -32.97 -0.15
CA TRP A 143 10.17 -31.62 0.43
C TRP A 143 9.38 -31.54 1.73
N ARG A 144 8.30 -32.34 1.85
CA ARG A 144 7.47 -32.40 3.06
C ARG A 144 8.27 -32.94 4.25
N GLN A 145 9.14 -33.91 4.01
CA GLN A 145 9.96 -34.56 5.05
C GLN A 145 11.29 -33.86 5.30
N ALA A 146 11.82 -33.14 4.30
CA ALA A 146 13.10 -32.46 4.38
C ALA A 146 13.14 -31.33 5.42
N SER A 147 14.28 -31.23 6.11
CA SER A 147 14.70 -30.11 6.95
C SER A 147 14.91 -28.82 6.13
N GLN A 148 15.12 -27.70 6.81
CA GLN A 148 15.37 -26.43 6.13
C GLN A 148 16.64 -26.46 5.26
N GLU A 149 17.72 -27.05 5.75
CA GLU A 149 18.99 -27.17 5.01
C GLU A 149 18.85 -28.10 3.79
N GLU A 150 18.19 -29.24 3.97
CA GLU A 150 17.93 -30.16 2.85
C GLU A 150 17.07 -29.50 1.78
N ARG A 151 16.02 -28.74 2.16
CA ARG A 151 15.22 -27.96 1.20
C ARG A 151 16.05 -26.93 0.43
N GLN A 152 17.01 -26.28 1.08
CA GLN A 152 17.92 -25.36 0.39
C GLN A 152 18.84 -26.09 -0.59
N ARG A 153 19.34 -27.28 -0.23
CA ARG A 153 20.15 -28.10 -1.14
C ARG A 153 19.33 -28.56 -2.35
N MET A 154 18.15 -29.12 -2.12
CA MET A 154 17.23 -29.54 -3.18
C MET A 154 16.88 -28.37 -4.12
N LEU A 155 16.73 -27.17 -3.58
CA LEU A 155 16.45 -25.98 -4.38
C LEU A 155 17.62 -25.62 -5.30
N LYS A 156 18.86 -25.74 -4.83
CA LYS A 156 20.07 -25.53 -5.63
C LYS A 156 20.24 -26.62 -6.68
N GLU A 157 19.93 -27.87 -6.37
CA GLU A 157 19.98 -28.98 -7.34
C GLU A 157 18.98 -28.83 -8.49
N LEU A 158 17.82 -28.22 -8.21
CA LEU A 158 16.80 -27.91 -9.23
C LEU A 158 17.13 -26.66 -10.07
N GLN A 159 18.21 -25.97 -9.76
CA GLN A 159 18.73 -24.84 -10.53
C GLN A 159 19.89 -25.35 -11.42
N PRO A 160 19.67 -25.53 -12.73
CA PRO A 160 20.73 -25.94 -13.66
C PRO A 160 21.78 -24.85 -13.88
#